data_AF-D9XQB4-F1
#
_entry.id   AF-D9XQB4-F1
#
_cell.length_a   1.000
_cell.length_b   1.000
_cell.length_c   1.000
_cell.angle_alpha   90.00
_cell.angle_beta   90.00
_cell.angle_gamma   90.00
#
_symmetry.space_group_name_H-M   'P 1'
#
loop_
_entity.id
_entity.type
_entity.pdbx_description
1 polymer ?
#
loop_
_entity_poly.entity_id
_entity_poly.type
_entity_poly.pdbx_seq_one_letter_code
_entity_poly.pdbx_strand_id
1 'polypeptide(L)'
;MPIFWQGENATRSRPSRTAEKDDEKGLPMKVYVFPGQGAQQKGMGASLFDEFPDLTRAADSILGYSIKELCLEDPEGLLDRTQCTQPAMYVVNALSYYKKIRETGMVPDVVAGHSLGEYNALLAAEVFDFETGLRLVRKRGELMGRASGGGMAAVLNASEREIRTILAENGLDSVDLANFNTPSQIVISGRAEDIDAAKPLFQTGSHLFMPLRTSGAFHSRYMEPARAEFEEFLTGMNLSGPCIPVISNVTARAYEDHLVKESLTRQMVSAVRWSDSMEHLLEQPGVEFEEIGHGNVLTKLLAKIRREIKNTDKPLPEVSKKPENAGEMVRKWNERYAVGARFRSTTGNYGELETATAATVLFGHRAAVYMNGYRGYFDLRELEPVAAAQ
;
A
#
# COMPACT_ATOMS: atom_id res chain seq x y z
N MET A 1 -28.81 1.60 27.11
CA MET A 1 -29.37 2.92 27.51
C MET A 1 -28.62 3.96 26.71
N PRO A 2 -29.28 4.82 25.94
CA PRO A 2 -28.61 5.77 25.07
C PRO A 2 -28.02 6.90 25.92
N ILE A 3 -26.71 7.13 25.82
CA ILE A 3 -26.07 8.31 26.39
C ILE A 3 -26.38 9.47 25.43
N PHE A 4 -27.52 10.11 25.66
CA PHE A 4 -27.82 11.42 25.12
C PHE A 4 -26.84 12.44 25.70
N TRP A 5 -26.07 13.09 24.84
CA TRP A 5 -25.40 14.35 25.19
C TRP A 5 -26.49 15.43 25.27
N GLN A 6 -26.94 15.76 26.47
CA GLN A 6 -27.73 16.97 26.75
C GLN A 6 -26.86 18.00 27.48
N GLY A 7 -26.91 19.24 26.97
CA GLY A 7 -26.31 20.45 27.56
C GLY A 7 -25.00 20.86 26.87
N GLU A 8 -24.80 22.07 26.37
CA GLU A 8 -25.52 23.35 26.46
C GLU A 8 -25.18 24.17 25.20
N ASN A 9 -26.11 25.03 24.78
CA ASN A 9 -25.88 26.08 23.80
C ASN A 9 -24.77 27.02 24.29
N ALA A 10 -23.53 26.77 23.88
CA ALA A 10 -22.46 27.74 23.93
C ALA A 10 -22.07 28.09 22.49
N THR A 11 -22.66 29.15 21.96
CA THR A 11 -22.11 29.89 20.83
C THR A 11 -20.69 30.32 21.19
N ARG A 12 -19.69 29.50 20.83
CA ARG A 12 -18.28 29.88 20.94
C ARG A 12 -17.96 30.84 19.79
N SER A 13 -18.20 32.12 20.05
CA SER A 13 -17.61 33.20 19.27
C SER A 13 -16.08 33.09 19.33
N ARG A 14 -15.43 33.00 18.15
CA ARG A 14 -13.97 33.14 18.02
C ARG A 14 -13.53 34.49 18.61
N PRO A 15 -12.46 34.58 19.41
CA PRO A 15 -11.92 35.86 19.81
C PRO A 15 -11.35 36.58 18.58
N SER A 16 -11.70 37.85 18.42
CA SER A 16 -11.09 38.73 17.42
C SER A 16 -9.60 38.91 17.73
N ARG A 17 -8.72 38.46 16.82
CA ARG A 17 -7.27 38.72 16.90
C ARG A 17 -7.00 40.18 16.58
N THR A 18 -6.64 40.96 17.60
CA THR A 18 -5.88 42.19 17.41
C THR A 18 -4.49 41.83 16.89
N ALA A 19 -4.07 42.54 15.85
CA ALA A 19 -2.86 42.28 15.08
C ALA A 19 -1.58 42.59 15.89
N GLU A 20 -0.85 41.55 16.26
CA GLU A 20 0.60 41.62 16.48
C GLU A 20 1.28 40.77 15.40
N LYS A 21 2.21 41.40 14.68
CA LYS A 21 3.02 40.82 13.61
C LYS A 21 4.11 39.95 14.23
N ASP A 22 3.80 38.68 14.46
CA ASP A 22 4.80 37.63 14.63
C ASP A 22 4.72 36.66 13.45
N ASP A 23 5.87 36.24 12.94
CA ASP A 23 6.08 35.38 11.78
C ASP A 23 5.02 34.26 11.65
N GLU A 24 4.16 34.35 10.62
CA GLU A 24 3.17 33.32 10.26
C GLU A 24 3.87 32.06 9.73
N LYS A 25 4.49 31.28 10.61
CA LYS A 25 4.50 29.83 10.45
C LYS A 25 3.19 29.33 11.06
N GLY A 26 2.16 29.21 10.23
CA GLY A 26 0.91 28.55 10.62
C GLY A 26 1.21 27.21 11.29
N LEU A 27 0.38 26.82 12.27
CA LEU A 27 0.47 25.51 12.89
C LEU A 27 0.50 24.42 11.80
N PRO A 28 1.36 23.38 11.94
CA PRO A 28 1.48 22.34 10.93
C PRO A 28 0.13 21.64 10.73
N MET A 29 -0.25 21.43 9.46
CA MET A 29 -1.46 20.66 9.13
C MET A 29 -1.31 19.22 9.63
N LYS A 30 -2.23 18.76 10.47
CA LYS A 30 -2.21 17.42 11.06
C LYS A 30 -3.10 16.46 10.28
N VAL A 31 -2.51 15.37 9.82
CA VAL A 31 -3.20 14.31 9.07
C VAL A 31 -3.22 13.02 9.88
N TYR A 32 -4.39 12.46 10.14
CA TYR A 32 -4.50 11.08 10.65
C TYR A 32 -4.71 10.10 9.50
N VAL A 33 -3.89 9.05 9.49
CA VAL A 33 -3.97 7.98 8.49
C VAL A 33 -4.32 6.64 9.10
N PHE A 34 -5.24 5.91 8.48
CA PHE A 34 -5.76 4.64 9.00
C PHE A 34 -5.34 3.45 8.12
N PRO A 35 -4.63 2.44 8.66
CA PRO A 35 -4.21 1.27 7.90
C PRO A 35 -5.39 0.37 7.53
N GLY A 36 -5.29 -0.26 6.37
CA GLY A 36 -6.26 -1.25 5.90
C GLY A 36 -5.88 -2.70 6.24
N GLN A 37 -6.52 -3.64 5.55
CA GLN A 37 -6.18 -5.06 5.62
C GLN A 37 -4.71 -5.30 5.21
N GLY A 38 -4.05 -6.24 5.88
CA GLY A 38 -2.63 -6.55 5.76
C GLY A 38 -1.79 -6.10 6.97
N ALA A 39 -2.35 -5.22 7.82
CA ALA A 39 -1.73 -4.80 9.08
C ALA A 39 -2.19 -5.63 10.29
N GLN A 40 -3.15 -6.55 10.12
CA GLN A 40 -3.65 -7.35 11.23
C GLN A 40 -2.56 -8.27 11.79
N GLN A 41 -2.58 -8.46 13.11
CA GLN A 41 -1.72 -9.42 13.79
C GLN A 41 -2.42 -9.92 15.04
N LYS A 42 -2.28 -11.22 15.35
CA LYS A 42 -2.69 -11.76 16.64
C LYS A 42 -2.04 -10.96 17.79
N GLY A 43 -2.85 -10.56 18.76
CA GLY A 43 -2.47 -9.69 19.87
C GLY A 43 -2.75 -8.19 19.63
N MET A 44 -3.23 -7.80 18.45
CA MET A 44 -3.58 -6.41 18.19
C MET A 44 -4.74 -5.92 19.07
N GLY A 45 -4.69 -4.66 19.49
CA GLY A 45 -5.76 -4.05 20.30
C GLY A 45 -5.83 -4.52 21.77
N ALA A 46 -4.81 -5.22 22.28
CA ALA A 46 -4.79 -5.83 23.61
C ALA A 46 -5.40 -4.97 24.74
N SER A 47 -4.92 -3.74 24.94
CA SER A 47 -5.46 -2.87 25.99
C SER A 47 -6.76 -2.18 25.60
N LEU A 48 -7.00 -2.00 24.29
CA LEU A 48 -8.12 -1.21 23.77
C LEU A 48 -9.48 -1.83 24.10
N PHE A 49 -9.61 -3.15 23.99
CA PHE A 49 -10.90 -3.81 24.23
C PHE A 49 -11.41 -3.60 25.66
N ASP A 50 -10.49 -3.59 26.63
CA ASP A 50 -10.80 -3.38 28.06
C ASP A 50 -10.95 -1.89 28.41
N GLU A 51 -10.29 -1.00 27.67
CA GLU A 51 -10.46 0.45 27.80
C GLU A 51 -11.78 0.97 27.20
N PHE A 52 -12.40 0.20 26.31
CA PHE A 52 -13.66 0.54 25.62
C PHE A 52 -14.66 -0.62 25.67
N PRO A 53 -15.07 -1.07 26.88
CA PRO A 53 -15.83 -2.30 27.03
C PRO A 53 -17.22 -2.21 26.39
N ASP A 54 -17.81 -1.02 26.32
CA ASP A 54 -19.13 -0.80 25.71
C ASP A 54 -19.10 -0.96 24.19
N LEU A 55 -18.09 -0.38 23.53
CA LEU A 55 -17.88 -0.53 22.09
C LEU A 55 -17.48 -1.95 21.72
N THR A 56 -16.67 -2.61 22.55
CA THR A 56 -16.34 -4.03 22.38
C THR A 56 -17.61 -4.89 22.42
N ARG A 57 -18.50 -4.70 23.40
CA ARG A 57 -19.77 -5.45 23.47
C ARG A 57 -20.71 -5.13 22.30
N ALA A 58 -20.77 -3.88 21.86
CA ALA A 58 -21.54 -3.52 20.67
C ALA A 58 -21.00 -4.20 19.42
N ALA A 59 -19.67 -4.25 19.26
CA ALA A 59 -19.02 -4.97 18.18
C ALA A 59 -19.34 -6.46 18.22
N ASP A 60 -19.24 -7.11 19.38
CA ASP A 60 -19.58 -8.52 19.56
C ASP A 60 -21.04 -8.80 19.17
N SER A 61 -21.97 -7.92 19.57
CA SER A 61 -23.39 -8.04 19.21
C SER A 61 -23.63 -7.88 17.71
N ILE A 62 -22.87 -7.03 17.02
CA ILE A 62 -23.00 -6.81 15.57
C ILE A 62 -22.38 -7.96 14.77
N LEU A 63 -21.27 -8.52 15.26
CA LEU A 63 -20.49 -9.54 14.58
C LEU A 63 -20.97 -10.96 14.86
N GLY A 64 -21.57 -11.19 16.03
CA GLY A 64 -22.03 -12.50 16.48
C GLY A 64 -20.93 -13.39 17.06
N TYR A 65 -19.74 -12.82 17.33
CA TYR A 65 -18.59 -13.49 17.93
C TYR A 65 -17.76 -12.47 18.73
N SER A 66 -16.86 -12.92 19.61
CA SER A 66 -16.00 -12.02 20.37
C SER A 66 -14.89 -11.43 19.50
N ILE A 67 -14.93 -10.11 19.29
CA ILE A 67 -13.88 -9.39 18.55
C ILE A 67 -12.56 -9.38 19.32
N LYS A 68 -12.64 -9.39 20.67
CA LYS A 68 -11.47 -9.46 21.54
C LYS A 68 -10.78 -10.81 21.40
N GLU A 69 -11.52 -11.92 21.51
CA GLU A 69 -10.97 -13.26 21.36
C GLU A 69 -10.36 -13.47 19.96
N LEU A 70 -11.06 -13.04 18.90
CA LEU A 70 -10.53 -13.08 17.54
C LEU A 70 -9.20 -12.33 17.40
N CYS A 71 -9.11 -11.11 17.94
CA CYS A 71 -7.91 -10.29 17.78
C CYS A 71 -6.73 -10.77 18.65
N LEU A 72 -7.00 -11.25 19.87
CA LEU A 72 -5.95 -11.57 20.85
C LEU A 72 -5.49 -13.02 20.80
N GLU A 73 -6.43 -13.93 20.57
CA GLU A 73 -6.21 -15.36 20.71
C GLU A 73 -6.29 -16.08 19.37
N ASP A 74 -7.17 -15.63 18.47
CA ASP A 74 -7.42 -16.23 17.15
C ASP A 74 -7.46 -17.78 17.18
N PRO A 75 -8.27 -18.39 18.06
CA PRO A 75 -8.19 -19.82 18.36
C PRO A 75 -8.45 -20.70 17.15
N GLU A 76 -9.26 -20.21 16.20
CA GLU A 76 -9.64 -20.91 14.97
C GLU A 76 -8.83 -20.47 13.73
N GLY A 77 -7.86 -19.55 13.89
CA GLY A 77 -7.08 -19.03 12.75
C GLY A 77 -7.93 -18.28 11.73
N LEU A 78 -8.92 -17.53 12.18
CA LEU A 78 -9.90 -16.83 11.35
C LEU A 78 -9.48 -15.38 11.06
N LEU A 79 -8.54 -14.81 11.81
CA LEU A 79 -8.17 -13.40 11.68
C LEU A 79 -7.68 -13.02 10.28
N ASP A 80 -7.10 -13.96 9.53
CA ASP A 80 -6.64 -13.77 8.15
C ASP A 80 -7.74 -13.99 7.09
N ARG A 81 -8.95 -14.38 7.49
CA ARG A 81 -10.09 -14.44 6.56
C ARG A 81 -10.68 -13.06 6.38
N THR A 82 -10.81 -12.59 5.13
CA THR A 82 -11.22 -11.20 4.80
C THR A 82 -12.48 -10.73 5.54
N GLN A 83 -13.49 -11.61 5.67
CA GLN A 83 -14.73 -11.32 6.40
C GLN A 83 -14.55 -11.09 7.91
N CYS A 84 -13.46 -11.59 8.50
CA CYS A 84 -13.07 -11.41 9.89
C CYS A 84 -12.01 -10.30 10.02
N THR A 85 -11.04 -10.24 9.10
CA THR A 85 -9.96 -9.24 9.09
C THR A 85 -10.50 -7.83 9.00
N GLN A 86 -11.46 -7.58 8.10
CA GLN A 86 -11.94 -6.23 7.88
C GLN A 86 -12.65 -5.64 9.11
N PRO A 87 -13.62 -6.33 9.74
CA PRO A 87 -14.18 -5.88 11.02
C PRO A 87 -13.12 -5.71 12.12
N ALA A 88 -12.19 -6.66 12.26
CA ALA A 88 -11.15 -6.61 13.29
C ALA A 88 -10.26 -5.36 13.15
N MET A 89 -9.80 -5.07 11.94
CA MET A 89 -9.03 -3.85 11.65
C MET A 89 -9.86 -2.58 11.90
N TYR A 90 -11.13 -2.54 11.47
CA TYR A 90 -11.99 -1.38 11.69
C TYR A 90 -12.17 -1.09 13.18
N VAL A 91 -12.47 -2.12 13.99
CA VAL A 91 -12.67 -1.97 15.44
C VAL A 91 -11.38 -1.47 16.10
N VAL A 92 -10.24 -2.13 15.84
CA VAL A 92 -8.97 -1.72 16.45
C VAL A 92 -8.57 -0.30 16.06
N ASN A 93 -8.71 0.08 14.79
CA ASN A 93 -8.43 1.44 14.34
C ASN A 93 -9.36 2.48 14.99
N ALA A 94 -10.66 2.18 15.11
CA ALA A 94 -11.62 3.06 15.74
C ALA A 94 -11.34 3.25 17.24
N LEU A 95 -11.03 2.17 17.97
CA LEU A 95 -10.68 2.26 19.39
C LEU A 95 -9.36 3.03 19.59
N SER A 96 -8.36 2.83 18.72
CA SER A 96 -7.13 3.62 18.72
C SER A 96 -7.39 5.11 18.50
N TYR A 97 -8.30 5.45 17.58
CA TYR A 97 -8.71 6.83 17.35
C TYR A 97 -9.40 7.44 18.59
N TYR A 98 -10.39 6.74 19.15
CA TYR A 98 -11.07 7.23 20.35
C TYR A 98 -10.12 7.39 21.53
N LYS A 99 -9.15 6.48 21.70
CA LYS A 99 -8.08 6.63 22.70
C LYS A 99 -7.26 7.88 22.45
N LYS A 100 -6.80 8.10 21.21
CA LYS A 100 -6.03 9.28 20.82
C LYS A 100 -6.77 10.58 21.14
N ILE A 101 -8.04 10.66 20.77
CA ILE A 101 -8.87 11.84 21.07
C ILE A 101 -9.06 12.01 22.58
N ARG A 102 -9.36 10.94 23.31
CA ARG A 102 -9.54 10.96 24.77
C ARG A 102 -8.28 11.44 25.51
N GLU A 103 -7.10 11.04 25.06
CA GLU A 103 -5.83 11.37 25.72
C GLU A 103 -5.30 12.76 25.37
N THR A 104 -5.57 13.25 24.15
CA THR A 104 -4.92 14.48 23.64
C THR A 104 -5.88 15.63 23.37
N GLY A 105 -7.17 15.35 23.16
CA GLY A 105 -8.15 16.33 22.67
C GLY A 105 -7.85 16.87 21.26
N MET A 106 -6.84 16.33 20.56
CA MET A 106 -6.40 16.82 19.25
C MET A 106 -7.20 16.17 18.12
N VAL A 107 -8.04 16.98 17.47
CA VAL A 107 -8.73 16.62 16.22
C VAL A 107 -7.80 16.90 15.03
N PRO A 108 -7.68 16.00 14.04
CA PRO A 108 -6.86 16.24 12.84
C PRO A 108 -7.52 17.26 11.91
N ASP A 109 -6.72 17.91 11.07
CA ASP A 109 -7.21 18.82 10.02
C ASP A 109 -7.72 18.04 8.80
N VAL A 110 -7.12 16.89 8.51
CA VAL A 110 -7.48 16.00 7.38
C VAL A 110 -7.33 14.55 7.81
N VAL A 111 -8.15 13.67 7.25
CA VAL A 111 -8.05 12.23 7.46
C VAL A 111 -7.95 11.48 6.14
N ALA A 112 -7.22 10.37 6.14
CA ALA A 112 -7.15 9.45 5.01
C ALA A 112 -7.06 8.01 5.53
N GLY A 113 -7.48 7.04 4.72
CA GLY A 113 -7.32 5.65 5.10
C GLY A 113 -7.04 4.79 3.89
N HIS A 114 -6.22 3.75 4.07
CA HIS A 114 -5.83 2.87 2.97
C HIS A 114 -6.85 1.75 2.80
N SER A 115 -7.52 1.69 1.65
CA SER A 115 -8.57 0.70 1.35
C SER A 115 -9.63 0.65 2.46
N LEU A 116 -9.67 -0.43 3.25
CA LEU A 116 -10.52 -0.58 4.42
C LEU A 116 -10.39 0.57 5.43
N GLY A 117 -9.18 1.10 5.62
CA GLY A 117 -8.94 2.19 6.57
C GLY A 117 -9.73 3.46 6.23
N GLU A 118 -10.21 3.62 4.99
CA GLU A 118 -11.07 4.74 4.60
C GLU A 118 -12.35 4.80 5.43
N TYR A 119 -12.88 3.65 5.87
CA TYR A 119 -14.05 3.59 6.75
C TYR A 119 -13.74 4.17 8.15
N ASN A 120 -12.51 4.04 8.63
CA ASN A 120 -12.09 4.70 9.87
C ASN A 120 -11.86 6.20 9.67
N ALA A 121 -11.38 6.62 8.49
CA ALA A 121 -11.29 8.04 8.16
C ALA A 121 -12.68 8.69 8.11
N LEU A 122 -13.67 8.03 7.49
CA LEU A 122 -15.06 8.49 7.46
C LEU A 122 -15.70 8.51 8.86
N LEU A 123 -15.38 7.53 9.73
CA LEU A 123 -15.77 7.55 11.14
C LEU A 123 -15.21 8.78 11.87
N ALA A 124 -13.91 9.05 11.70
CA ALA A 124 -13.24 10.20 12.32
C ALA A 124 -13.76 11.54 11.80
N ALA A 125 -14.38 11.55 10.61
CA ALA A 125 -15.04 12.71 10.02
C ALA A 125 -16.57 12.71 10.23
N GLU A 126 -17.08 11.91 11.17
CA GLU A 126 -18.48 11.89 11.61
C GLU A 126 -19.50 11.62 10.49
N VAL A 127 -19.08 10.95 9.42
CA VAL A 127 -19.98 10.49 8.34
C VAL A 127 -20.98 9.45 8.86
N PHE A 128 -20.55 8.65 9.83
CA PHE A 128 -21.36 7.66 10.53
C PHE A 128 -20.79 7.39 11.93
N ASP A 129 -21.58 6.76 12.80
CA ASP A 129 -21.13 6.27 14.11
C ASP A 129 -20.38 4.92 14.02
N PHE A 130 -19.82 4.49 15.15
CA PHE A 130 -19.05 3.25 15.23
C PHE A 130 -19.85 2.01 14.79
N GLU A 131 -21.10 1.88 15.23
CA GLU A 131 -21.92 0.70 14.93
C GLU A 131 -22.31 0.65 13.46
N THR A 132 -22.68 1.79 12.88
CA THR A 132 -23.01 1.93 11.46
C THR A 132 -21.79 1.61 10.60
N GLY A 133 -20.63 2.19 10.92
CA GLY A 133 -19.38 1.89 10.23
C GLY A 133 -18.98 0.42 10.33
N LEU A 134 -19.17 -0.21 11.50
CA LEU A 134 -18.91 -1.64 11.67
C LEU A 134 -19.85 -2.51 10.83
N ARG A 135 -21.14 -2.14 10.71
CA ARG A 135 -22.10 -2.84 9.83
C ARG A 135 -21.71 -2.73 8.36
N LEU A 136 -21.27 -1.54 7.91
CA LEU A 136 -20.75 -1.31 6.57
C LEU A 136 -19.52 -2.19 6.30
N VAL A 137 -18.54 -2.16 7.20
CA VAL A 137 -17.31 -2.94 7.06
C VAL A 137 -17.57 -4.44 7.14
N ARG A 138 -18.46 -4.90 8.03
CA ARG A 138 -18.90 -6.30 8.09
C ARG A 138 -19.47 -6.74 6.75
N LYS A 139 -20.38 -5.95 6.17
CA LYS A 139 -20.98 -6.28 4.87
C LYS A 139 -19.93 -6.28 3.75
N ARG A 140 -19.07 -5.26 3.70
CA ARG A 140 -17.96 -5.21 2.73
C ARG A 140 -17.04 -6.43 2.84
N GLY A 141 -16.62 -6.77 4.06
CA GLY A 141 -15.76 -7.92 4.34
C GLY A 141 -16.39 -9.24 3.94
N GLU A 142 -17.68 -9.44 4.22
CA GLU A 142 -18.47 -10.58 3.75
C GLU A 142 -18.50 -10.65 2.22
N LEU A 143 -18.91 -9.56 1.55
CA LEU A 143 -19.06 -9.52 0.10
C LEU A 143 -17.73 -9.77 -0.62
N MET A 144 -16.65 -9.12 -0.18
CA MET A 144 -15.30 -9.32 -0.71
C MET A 144 -14.74 -10.71 -0.36
N GLY A 145 -15.02 -11.21 0.85
CA GLY A 145 -14.56 -12.53 1.30
C GLY A 145 -15.18 -13.71 0.54
N ARG A 146 -16.34 -13.52 -0.11
CA ARG A 146 -16.94 -14.51 -1.01
C ARG A 146 -16.21 -14.61 -2.36
N ALA A 147 -15.42 -13.60 -2.73
CA ALA A 147 -14.67 -13.63 -3.98
C ALA A 147 -13.60 -14.73 -3.95
N SER A 148 -13.56 -15.52 -5.01
CA SER A 148 -12.65 -16.65 -5.18
C SER A 148 -12.15 -16.73 -6.62
N GLY A 149 -11.14 -17.56 -6.88
CA GLY A 149 -10.52 -17.73 -8.21
C GLY A 149 -9.66 -16.54 -8.66
N GLY A 150 -9.47 -15.54 -7.79
CA GLY A 150 -8.60 -14.40 -8.03
C GLY A 150 -7.28 -14.50 -7.27
N GLY A 151 -6.42 -13.51 -7.50
CA GLY A 151 -5.18 -13.32 -6.77
C GLY A 151 -4.72 -11.87 -6.84
N MET A 152 -3.76 -11.52 -5.98
CA MET A 152 -3.12 -10.22 -5.97
C MET A 152 -1.62 -10.38 -5.72
N ALA A 153 -0.81 -9.49 -6.28
CA ALA A 153 0.62 -9.45 -6.02
C ALA A 153 1.14 -8.01 -5.98
N ALA A 154 2.03 -7.70 -5.04
CA ALA A 154 2.79 -6.47 -5.07
C ALA A 154 3.96 -6.61 -6.05
N VAL A 155 4.05 -5.69 -7.00
CA VAL A 155 5.19 -5.48 -7.88
C VAL A 155 5.97 -4.28 -7.34
N LEU A 156 7.24 -4.49 -7.03
CA LEU A 156 8.14 -3.48 -6.48
C LEU A 156 9.23 -3.14 -7.49
N ASN A 157 9.78 -1.92 -7.35
CA ASN A 157 10.82 -1.37 -8.22
C ASN A 157 10.39 -1.32 -9.68
N ALA A 158 9.10 -1.08 -9.93
CA ALA A 158 8.53 -0.91 -11.25
C ALA A 158 7.55 0.27 -11.22
N SER A 159 7.57 1.07 -12.27
CA SER A 159 6.60 2.14 -12.50
C SER A 159 5.30 1.58 -13.08
N GLU A 160 4.22 2.36 -12.96
CA GLU A 160 2.93 2.03 -13.59
C GLU A 160 3.07 1.73 -15.08
N ARG A 161 3.84 2.58 -15.79
CA ARG A 161 4.04 2.44 -17.23
C ARG A 161 4.72 1.12 -17.57
N GLU A 162 5.77 0.73 -16.85
CA GLU A 162 6.48 -0.54 -17.07
C GLU A 162 5.55 -1.74 -16.82
N ILE A 163 4.79 -1.72 -15.72
CA ILE A 163 3.84 -2.79 -15.40
C ILE A 163 2.80 -2.93 -16.52
N ARG A 164 2.19 -1.82 -16.96
CA ARG A 164 1.20 -1.83 -18.04
C ARG A 164 1.78 -2.34 -19.36
N THR A 165 2.98 -1.90 -19.73
CA THR A 165 3.67 -2.39 -20.94
C THR A 165 3.90 -3.89 -20.86
N ILE A 166 4.47 -4.40 -19.76
CA ILE A 166 4.77 -5.81 -19.57
C ILE A 166 3.49 -6.67 -19.64
N LEU A 167 2.41 -6.24 -18.98
CA LEU A 167 1.14 -6.97 -19.01
C LEU A 167 0.56 -7.02 -20.43
N ALA A 168 0.53 -5.89 -21.15
CA ALA A 168 -0.02 -5.81 -22.50
C ALA A 168 0.80 -6.63 -23.52
N GLU A 169 2.14 -6.56 -23.47
CA GLU A 169 3.03 -7.32 -24.36
C GLU A 169 2.90 -8.84 -24.17
N ASN A 170 2.37 -9.29 -23.02
CA ASN A 170 2.19 -10.70 -22.68
C ASN A 170 0.71 -11.12 -22.66
N GLY A 171 -0.21 -10.28 -23.16
CA GLY A 171 -1.63 -10.62 -23.28
C GLY A 171 -2.37 -10.74 -21.95
N LEU A 172 -1.90 -10.05 -20.90
CA LEU A 172 -2.47 -10.06 -19.55
C LEU A 172 -3.37 -8.83 -19.30
N ASP A 173 -4.18 -8.42 -20.29
CA ASP A 173 -5.10 -7.27 -20.23
C ASP A 173 -6.24 -7.41 -19.21
N SER A 174 -6.42 -8.64 -18.72
CA SER A 174 -7.36 -9.03 -17.67
C SER A 174 -6.87 -8.71 -16.25
N VAL A 175 -5.61 -8.27 -16.09
CA VAL A 175 -5.00 -7.87 -14.81
C VAL A 175 -5.16 -6.37 -14.60
N ASP A 176 -5.78 -5.98 -13.49
CA ASP A 176 -5.97 -4.59 -13.09
C ASP A 176 -4.86 -4.15 -12.09
N LEU A 177 -4.51 -2.86 -12.11
CA LEU A 177 -3.66 -2.25 -11.08
C LEU A 177 -4.56 -1.83 -9.90
N ALA A 178 -4.48 -2.55 -8.80
CA ALA A 178 -5.38 -2.46 -7.65
C ALA A 178 -4.95 -1.43 -6.59
N ASN A 179 -3.64 -1.26 -6.36
CA ASN A 179 -3.15 -0.29 -5.38
C ASN A 179 -1.88 0.39 -5.88
N PHE A 180 -1.88 1.72 -5.90
CA PHE A 180 -0.69 2.53 -6.10
C PHE A 180 -0.15 2.92 -4.72
N ASN A 181 0.65 2.05 -4.11
CA ASN A 181 1.10 2.24 -2.72
C ASN A 181 2.25 3.24 -2.62
N THR A 182 3.18 3.22 -3.57
CA THR A 182 4.22 4.24 -3.78
C THR A 182 4.50 4.34 -5.29
N PRO A 183 5.25 5.35 -5.77
CA PRO A 183 5.60 5.44 -7.19
C PRO A 183 6.23 4.17 -7.77
N SER A 184 6.97 3.41 -6.95
CA SER A 184 7.63 2.15 -7.32
C SER A 184 7.02 0.88 -6.70
N GLN A 185 5.86 0.96 -6.02
CA GLN A 185 5.19 -0.20 -5.42
C GLN A 185 3.71 -0.21 -5.79
N ILE A 186 3.36 -1.08 -6.71
CA ILE A 186 2.01 -1.21 -7.25
C ILE A 186 1.52 -2.63 -7.02
N VAL A 187 0.28 -2.78 -6.59
CA VAL A 187 -0.37 -4.09 -6.46
C VAL A 187 -1.18 -4.35 -7.71
N ILE A 188 -0.98 -5.50 -8.32
CA ILE A 188 -1.80 -6.01 -9.42
C ILE A 188 -2.80 -7.03 -8.89
N SER A 189 -3.94 -7.15 -9.57
CA SER A 189 -5.09 -7.94 -9.16
C SER A 189 -5.81 -8.52 -10.37
N GLY A 190 -6.16 -9.80 -10.32
CA GLY A 190 -6.77 -10.47 -11.46
C GLY A 190 -7.11 -11.92 -11.16
N ARG A 191 -7.41 -12.71 -12.19
CA ARG A 191 -7.56 -14.16 -12.04
C ARG A 191 -6.26 -14.76 -11.52
N ALA A 192 -6.37 -15.80 -10.70
CA ALA A 192 -5.19 -16.45 -10.11
C ALA A 192 -4.19 -16.90 -11.19
N GLU A 193 -4.68 -17.50 -12.28
CA GLU A 193 -3.88 -17.93 -13.43
C GLU A 193 -3.09 -16.79 -14.09
N ASP A 194 -3.70 -15.60 -14.23
CA ASP A 194 -3.07 -14.44 -14.86
C ASP A 194 -2.02 -13.82 -13.94
N ILE A 195 -2.27 -13.81 -12.62
CA ILE A 195 -1.30 -13.34 -11.62
C ILE A 195 -0.10 -14.29 -11.54
N ASP A 196 -0.33 -15.60 -11.63
CA ASP A 196 0.73 -16.60 -11.68
C ASP A 196 1.55 -16.49 -12.97
N ALA A 197 0.89 -16.23 -14.11
CA ALA A 197 1.55 -15.97 -15.39
C ALA A 197 2.36 -14.67 -15.39
N ALA A 198 1.93 -13.64 -14.66
CA ALA A 198 2.65 -12.38 -14.51
C ALA A 198 3.95 -12.52 -13.70
N LYS A 199 3.98 -13.44 -12.73
CA LYS A 199 5.12 -13.61 -11.80
C LYS A 199 6.49 -13.68 -12.47
N PRO A 200 6.77 -14.59 -13.43
CA PRO A 200 8.10 -14.67 -14.05
C PRO A 200 8.52 -13.39 -14.80
N LEU A 201 7.56 -12.60 -15.30
CA LEU A 201 7.84 -11.37 -16.04
C LEU A 201 8.47 -10.30 -15.13
N PHE A 202 8.01 -10.25 -13.87
CA PHE A 202 8.50 -9.31 -12.85
C PHE A 202 9.59 -9.90 -11.93
N GLN A 203 10.14 -11.06 -12.28
CA GLN A 203 11.33 -11.65 -11.63
C GLN A 203 12.60 -11.46 -12.48
N THR A 204 12.56 -10.52 -13.41
CA THR A 204 13.70 -10.13 -14.26
C THR A 204 14.24 -8.76 -13.84
N GLY A 205 15.54 -8.56 -14.00
CA GLY A 205 16.19 -7.28 -13.67
C GLY A 205 16.11 -6.92 -12.18
N SER A 206 15.69 -5.70 -11.88
CA SER A 206 15.59 -5.14 -10.51
C SER A 206 14.18 -5.24 -9.90
N HIS A 207 13.20 -5.73 -10.66
CA HIS A 207 11.83 -5.87 -10.20
C HIS A 207 11.71 -6.96 -9.14
N LEU A 208 10.75 -6.80 -8.22
CA LEU A 208 10.39 -7.84 -7.27
C LEU A 208 8.89 -8.10 -7.34
N PHE A 209 8.52 -9.38 -7.25
CA PHE A 209 7.13 -9.82 -7.27
C PHE A 209 6.81 -10.56 -5.97
N MET A 210 5.79 -10.08 -5.26
CA MET A 210 5.39 -10.61 -3.95
C MET A 210 3.89 -10.95 -3.94
N PRO A 211 3.51 -12.24 -4.01
CA PRO A 211 2.13 -12.65 -3.90
C PRO A 211 1.52 -12.21 -2.56
N LEU A 212 0.28 -11.75 -2.57
CA LEU A 212 -0.48 -11.41 -1.38
C LEU A 212 -1.35 -12.59 -0.95
N ARG A 213 -1.56 -12.76 0.35
CA ARG A 213 -2.39 -13.82 0.93
C ARG A 213 -3.88 -13.47 0.80
N THR A 214 -4.42 -13.59 -0.40
CA THR A 214 -5.86 -13.40 -0.69
C THR A 214 -6.29 -14.31 -1.84
N SER A 215 -7.54 -14.78 -1.79
CA SER A 215 -8.20 -15.54 -2.85
C SER A 215 -9.06 -14.68 -3.78
N GLY A 216 -9.20 -13.39 -3.44
CA GLY A 216 -10.01 -12.43 -4.18
C GLY A 216 -9.15 -11.43 -4.93
N ALA A 217 -9.59 -11.07 -6.13
CA ALA A 217 -9.02 -9.99 -6.93
C ALA A 217 -9.62 -8.64 -6.51
N PHE A 218 -9.22 -8.13 -5.33
CA PHE A 218 -9.78 -6.89 -4.80
C PHE A 218 -9.38 -5.66 -5.62
N HIS A 219 -10.19 -4.58 -5.55
CA HIS A 219 -9.95 -3.32 -6.26
C HIS A 219 -9.76 -3.50 -7.77
N SER A 220 -10.59 -4.37 -8.36
CA SER A 220 -10.53 -4.74 -9.77
C SER A 220 -11.95 -4.93 -10.31
N ARG A 221 -12.05 -5.11 -11.63
CA ARG A 221 -13.31 -5.44 -12.31
C ARG A 221 -13.99 -6.71 -11.77
N TYR A 222 -13.23 -7.62 -11.16
CA TYR A 222 -13.76 -8.87 -10.61
C TYR A 222 -14.56 -8.67 -9.32
N MET A 223 -14.54 -7.47 -8.72
CA MET A 223 -15.38 -7.12 -7.58
C MET A 223 -16.75 -6.55 -7.98
N GLU A 224 -17.07 -6.44 -9.27
CA GLU A 224 -18.33 -5.85 -9.74
C GLU A 224 -19.60 -6.50 -9.13
N PRO A 225 -19.71 -7.83 -8.98
CA PRO A 225 -20.85 -8.43 -8.29
C PRO A 225 -20.96 -8.01 -6.82
N ALA A 226 -19.82 -7.98 -6.11
CA ALA A 226 -19.76 -7.55 -4.71
C ALA A 226 -20.08 -6.05 -4.58
N ARG A 227 -19.64 -5.22 -5.54
CA ARG A 227 -19.96 -3.79 -5.62
C ARG A 227 -21.47 -3.55 -5.72
N ALA A 228 -22.14 -4.27 -6.62
CA ALA A 228 -23.59 -4.11 -6.82
C ALA A 228 -24.40 -4.49 -5.56
N GLU A 229 -24.07 -5.60 -4.91
CA GLU A 229 -24.70 -5.98 -3.64
C GLU A 229 -24.41 -4.99 -2.50
N PHE A 230 -23.21 -4.39 -2.48
CA PHE A 230 -22.86 -3.36 -1.50
C PHE A 230 -23.59 -2.05 -1.74
N GLU A 231 -23.77 -1.66 -3.01
CA GLU A 231 -24.56 -0.50 -3.41
C GLU A 231 -26.00 -0.62 -2.94
N GLU A 232 -26.63 -1.78 -3.15
CA GLU A 232 -27.99 -2.06 -2.67
C GLU A 232 -28.06 -1.94 -1.14
N PHE A 233 -27.09 -2.49 -0.42
CA PHE A 233 -27.03 -2.38 1.03
C PHE A 233 -26.88 -0.92 1.52
N LEU A 234 -26.11 -0.09 0.80
CA LEU A 234 -25.92 1.32 1.13
C LEU A 234 -27.17 2.17 0.96
N THR A 235 -28.16 1.75 0.15
CA THR A 235 -29.41 2.49 -0.04
C THR A 235 -30.15 2.72 1.28
N GLY A 236 -30.15 1.72 2.16
CA GLY A 236 -30.81 1.75 3.47
C GLY A 236 -30.03 2.47 4.59
N MET A 237 -28.82 2.96 4.32
CA MET A 237 -27.96 3.59 5.32
C MET A 237 -28.09 5.11 5.30
N ASN A 238 -28.06 5.76 6.46
CA ASN A 238 -28.00 7.22 6.54
C ASN A 238 -26.55 7.65 6.79
N LEU A 239 -25.95 8.33 5.82
CA LEU A 239 -24.56 8.80 5.89
C LEU A 239 -24.56 10.33 5.76
N SER A 240 -23.81 11.00 6.64
CA SER A 240 -23.63 12.45 6.62
C SER A 240 -22.50 12.87 5.67
N GLY A 241 -22.42 14.16 5.35
CA GLY A 241 -21.21 14.73 4.77
C GLY A 241 -20.05 14.75 5.80
N PRO A 242 -18.78 14.59 5.38
CA PRO A 242 -17.64 14.65 6.29
C PRO A 242 -17.51 16.03 6.98
N CYS A 243 -17.37 16.06 8.30
CA CYS A 243 -17.18 17.31 9.05
C CYS A 243 -15.74 17.86 8.97
N ILE A 244 -14.79 17.01 8.57
CA ILE A 244 -13.41 17.34 8.21
C ILE A 244 -13.07 16.66 6.87
N PRO A 245 -12.12 17.21 6.07
CA PRO A 245 -11.74 16.61 4.80
C PRO A 245 -11.27 15.17 4.94
N VAL A 246 -11.88 14.27 4.15
CA VAL A 246 -11.47 12.87 3.99
C VAL A 246 -10.88 12.70 2.60
N ILE A 247 -9.65 12.18 2.47
CA ILE A 247 -9.06 11.92 1.14
C ILE A 247 -9.55 10.57 0.61
N SER A 248 -10.21 10.61 -0.56
CA SER A 248 -10.73 9.44 -1.25
C SER A 248 -9.63 8.58 -1.86
N ASN A 249 -9.75 7.26 -1.71
CA ASN A 249 -8.89 6.27 -2.36
C ASN A 249 -9.05 6.28 -3.88
N VAL A 250 -10.21 6.68 -4.39
CA VAL A 250 -10.54 6.62 -5.82
C VAL A 250 -10.04 7.85 -6.57
N THR A 251 -10.21 9.03 -5.99
CA THR A 251 -9.89 10.30 -6.66
C THR A 251 -8.57 10.91 -6.18
N ALA A 252 -8.02 10.43 -5.06
CA ALA A 252 -6.89 11.06 -4.36
C ALA A 252 -7.15 12.53 -3.99
N ARG A 253 -8.43 12.90 -3.82
CA ARG A 253 -8.89 14.24 -3.43
C ARG A 253 -9.92 14.12 -2.31
N ALA A 254 -10.25 15.26 -1.70
CA ALA A 254 -11.28 15.30 -0.67
C ALA A 254 -12.62 14.76 -1.21
N TYR A 255 -13.37 14.06 -0.36
CA TYR A 255 -14.74 13.67 -0.65
C TYR A 255 -15.60 14.92 -0.93
N GLU A 256 -16.56 14.77 -1.85
CA GLU A 256 -17.70 15.69 -1.96
C GLU A 256 -18.86 15.09 -1.15
N ASP A 257 -19.51 15.90 -0.30
CA ASP A 257 -20.51 15.44 0.66
C ASP A 257 -21.62 14.57 0.05
N HIS A 258 -22.11 14.95 -1.12
CA HIS A 258 -23.19 14.26 -1.82
C HIS A 258 -22.76 12.97 -2.52
N LEU A 259 -21.45 12.67 -2.59
CA LEU A 259 -20.88 11.52 -3.29
C LEU A 259 -20.35 10.43 -2.35
N VAL A 260 -20.59 10.49 -1.04
CA VAL A 260 -20.04 9.52 -0.07
C VAL A 260 -20.43 8.07 -0.43
N LYS A 261 -21.71 7.78 -0.63
CA LYS A 261 -22.19 6.42 -0.97
C LYS A 261 -21.66 5.93 -2.32
N GLU A 262 -21.67 6.81 -3.32
CA GLU A 262 -21.16 6.49 -4.66
C GLU A 262 -19.66 6.18 -4.60
N SER A 263 -18.89 7.00 -3.87
CA SER A 263 -17.45 6.82 -3.70
C SER A 263 -17.12 5.51 -2.98
N LEU A 264 -17.84 5.19 -1.90
CA LEU A 264 -17.67 3.92 -1.17
C LEU A 264 -17.97 2.70 -2.05
N THR A 265 -19.01 2.79 -2.87
CA THR A 265 -19.37 1.75 -3.85
C THR A 265 -18.25 1.61 -4.88
N ARG A 266 -17.89 2.71 -5.54
CA ARG A 266 -16.85 2.77 -6.58
C ARG A 266 -15.49 2.30 -6.06
N GLN A 267 -15.18 2.50 -4.78
CA GLN A 267 -13.93 2.06 -4.13
C GLN A 267 -13.67 0.56 -4.30
N MET A 268 -14.71 -0.28 -4.31
CA MET A 268 -14.56 -1.75 -4.35
C MET A 268 -13.97 -2.26 -5.67
N VAL A 269 -14.18 -1.51 -6.76
CA VAL A 269 -13.76 -1.87 -8.13
C VAL A 269 -12.70 -0.94 -8.69
N SER A 270 -12.33 0.10 -7.95
CA SER A 270 -11.33 1.09 -8.36
C SER A 270 -10.01 0.87 -7.65
N ALA A 271 -8.94 1.29 -8.31
CA ALA A 271 -7.62 1.31 -7.71
C ALA A 271 -7.57 2.22 -6.47
N VAL A 272 -6.82 1.80 -5.46
CA VAL A 272 -6.45 2.64 -4.31
C VAL A 272 -5.27 3.52 -4.70
N ARG A 273 -5.52 4.80 -4.90
CA ARG A 273 -4.53 5.81 -5.31
C ARG A 273 -3.77 6.39 -4.11
N TRP A 274 -3.18 5.52 -3.29
CA TRP A 274 -2.53 5.93 -2.04
C TRP A 274 -1.33 6.86 -2.24
N SER A 275 -0.48 6.59 -3.24
CA SER A 275 0.66 7.44 -3.59
C SER A 275 0.21 8.86 -3.90
N ASP A 276 -0.76 8.99 -4.82
CA ASP A 276 -1.32 10.27 -5.24
C ASP A 276 -1.99 11.03 -4.08
N SER A 277 -2.66 10.31 -3.17
CA SER A 277 -3.26 10.89 -1.97
C SER A 277 -2.21 11.49 -1.04
N MET A 278 -1.10 10.77 -0.83
CA MET A 278 -0.02 11.25 0.03
C MET A 278 0.77 12.38 -0.64
N GLU A 279 1.03 12.28 -1.95
CA GLU A 279 1.66 13.34 -2.75
C GLU A 279 0.86 14.64 -2.66
N HIS A 280 -0.45 14.59 -2.87
CA HIS A 280 -1.33 15.75 -2.75
C HIS A 280 -1.27 16.39 -1.35
N LEU A 281 -1.26 15.60 -0.29
CA LEU A 281 -1.14 16.13 1.07
C LEU A 281 0.25 16.70 1.36
N LEU A 282 1.31 16.11 0.80
CA LEU A 282 2.70 16.57 0.95
C LEU A 282 2.98 17.90 0.25
N GLU A 283 2.11 18.35 -0.66
CA GLU A 283 2.15 19.71 -1.24
C GLU A 283 1.92 20.79 -0.17
N GLN A 284 1.29 20.44 0.96
CA GLN A 284 1.00 21.36 2.06
C GLN A 284 2.25 21.57 2.94
N PRO A 285 2.79 22.80 3.05
CA PRO A 285 3.98 23.07 3.85
C PRO A 285 3.77 22.70 5.32
N GLY A 286 4.71 21.93 5.88
CA GLY A 286 4.69 21.56 7.30
C GLY A 286 3.69 20.46 7.67
N VAL A 287 3.09 19.75 6.71
CA VAL A 287 2.15 18.66 7.01
C VAL A 287 2.78 17.55 7.85
N GLU A 288 2.08 17.16 8.91
CA GLU A 288 2.45 16.09 9.84
C GLU A 288 1.46 14.94 9.74
N PHE A 289 1.97 13.71 9.63
CA PHE A 289 1.16 12.51 9.51
C PHE A 289 1.30 11.66 10.77
N GLU A 290 0.18 11.15 11.26
CA GLU A 290 0.12 10.20 12.36
C GLU A 290 -0.71 8.98 11.96
N GLU A 291 -0.12 7.79 12.01
CA GLU A 291 -0.83 6.54 11.73
C GLU A 291 -1.59 6.09 12.98
N ILE A 292 -2.91 5.95 12.84
CA ILE A 292 -3.83 5.58 13.90
C ILE A 292 -4.31 4.16 13.67
N GLY A 293 -3.91 3.23 14.54
CA GLY A 293 -4.23 1.81 14.40
C GLY A 293 -3.07 0.93 14.85
N HIS A 294 -3.15 -0.35 14.51
CA HIS A 294 -2.08 -1.30 14.77
C HIS A 294 -1.02 -1.26 13.65
N GLY A 295 0.25 -1.37 14.03
CA GLY A 295 1.36 -1.45 13.09
C GLY A 295 1.92 -0.09 12.67
N ASN A 296 2.68 -0.08 11.58
CA ASN A 296 3.32 1.11 11.03
C ASN A 296 3.47 1.03 9.50
N VAL A 297 2.51 0.38 8.85
CA VAL A 297 2.56 0.09 7.41
C VAL A 297 2.50 1.40 6.62
N LEU A 298 1.57 2.29 6.97
CA LEU A 298 1.38 3.55 6.25
C LEU A 298 2.53 4.52 6.49
N THR A 299 3.09 4.53 7.70
CA THR A 299 4.29 5.30 8.06
C THR A 299 5.47 4.90 7.19
N LYS A 300 5.68 3.58 6.98
CA LYS A 300 6.72 3.06 6.09
C LYS A 300 6.46 3.41 4.62
N LEU A 301 5.22 3.30 4.15
CA LEU A 301 4.85 3.70 2.80
C LEU A 301 5.09 5.20 2.58
N LEU A 302 4.66 6.05 3.51
CA LEU A 302 4.87 7.50 3.45
C LEU A 302 6.36 7.86 3.43
N ALA A 303 7.19 7.20 4.24
CA ALA A 303 8.63 7.41 4.21
C ALA A 303 9.24 7.05 2.85
N LYS A 304 8.75 5.97 2.21
CA LYS A 304 9.16 5.57 0.87
C LYS A 304 8.69 6.57 -0.20
N ILE A 305 7.43 7.01 -0.16
CA ILE A 305 6.87 8.04 -1.04
C ILE A 305 7.70 9.33 -0.95
N ARG A 306 7.95 9.85 0.25
CA ARG A 306 8.78 11.05 0.47
C ARG A 306 10.17 10.94 -0.14
N ARG A 307 10.78 9.75 -0.09
CA ARG A 307 12.09 9.49 -0.69
C ARG A 307 12.02 9.46 -2.21
N GLU A 308 10.97 8.87 -2.77
CA GLU A 308 10.76 8.74 -4.22
C GLU A 308 10.44 10.10 -4.87
N ILE A 309 9.57 10.91 -4.26
CA ILE A 309 9.28 12.29 -4.72
C ILE A 309 10.56 13.13 -4.73
N LYS A 310 11.33 13.15 -3.63
CA LYS A 310 12.61 13.90 -3.55
C LYS A 310 13.64 13.48 -4.60
N ASN A 311 13.57 12.23 -5.07
CA ASN A 311 14.43 11.72 -6.12
C ASN A 311 13.89 12.00 -7.53
N THR A 312 12.66 12.51 -7.64
CA THR A 312 12.05 12.95 -8.91
C THR A 312 12.53 14.36 -9.28
N ASP A 313 12.78 15.22 -8.29
CA ASP A 313 13.38 16.56 -8.44
C ASP A 313 14.92 16.58 -8.48
N LYS A 314 15.55 15.48 -8.05
CA LYS A 314 16.96 15.28 -8.41
C LYS A 314 16.95 14.89 -9.89
N PRO A 315 17.80 15.49 -10.75
CA PRO A 315 18.13 14.80 -11.98
C PRO A 315 18.45 13.37 -11.55
N LEU A 316 17.76 12.40 -12.15
CA LEU A 316 18.18 11.00 -12.09
C LEU A 316 19.71 11.07 -12.12
N PRO A 317 20.45 10.48 -11.16
CA PRO A 317 21.89 10.42 -11.28
C PRO A 317 22.11 9.97 -12.71
N GLU A 318 22.76 10.82 -13.52
CA GLU A 318 22.85 10.59 -14.95
C GLU A 318 23.10 9.10 -15.08
N VAL A 319 22.20 8.38 -15.74
CA VAL A 319 22.57 7.08 -16.28
C VAL A 319 23.61 7.45 -17.31
N SER A 320 24.82 7.64 -16.80
CA SER A 320 25.90 8.23 -17.50
C SER A 320 26.28 7.15 -18.48
N LYS A 321 26.00 7.52 -19.73
CA LYS A 321 26.28 6.84 -20.98
C LYS A 321 25.17 5.89 -21.39
N LYS A 322 24.72 6.14 -22.64
CA LYS A 322 24.11 5.17 -23.55
C LYS A 322 24.52 3.75 -23.13
N PRO A 323 23.60 2.76 -23.10
CA PRO A 323 24.01 1.38 -22.89
C PRO A 323 25.15 1.11 -23.85
N GLU A 324 26.33 0.85 -23.28
CA GLU A 324 27.49 0.49 -24.07
C GLU A 324 27.02 -0.72 -24.87
N ASN A 325 27.00 -0.59 -26.20
CA ASN A 325 26.47 -1.64 -27.07
C ASN A 325 27.15 -2.95 -26.65
N ALA A 326 26.40 -4.01 -26.38
CA ALA A 326 26.96 -5.28 -25.92
C ALA A 326 28.13 -5.75 -26.79
N GLY A 327 28.12 -5.43 -28.09
CA GLY A 327 29.25 -5.68 -28.99
C GLY A 327 30.51 -4.85 -28.67
N GLU A 328 30.37 -3.58 -28.28
CA GLU A 328 31.48 -2.74 -27.85
C GLU A 328 32.05 -3.19 -26.50
N MET A 329 31.19 -3.59 -25.56
CA MET A 329 31.59 -4.17 -24.27
C MET A 329 32.41 -5.45 -24.48
N VAL A 330 31.92 -6.36 -25.32
CA VAL A 330 32.62 -7.60 -25.67
C VAL A 330 33.96 -7.31 -26.33
N ARG A 331 34.02 -6.34 -27.24
CA ARG A 331 35.28 -5.93 -27.89
C ARG A 331 36.31 -5.44 -26.87
N LYS A 332 35.94 -4.47 -26.02
CA LYS A 332 36.83 -3.91 -24.99
C LYS A 332 37.24 -4.96 -23.97
N TRP A 333 36.34 -5.88 -23.61
CA TRP A 333 36.64 -6.97 -22.70
C TRP A 333 37.69 -7.92 -23.28
N ASN A 334 37.49 -8.38 -24.52
CA ASN A 334 38.43 -9.29 -25.19
C ASN A 334 39.77 -8.63 -25.52
N GLU A 335 39.82 -7.31 -25.68
CA GLU A 335 41.07 -6.53 -25.78
C GLU A 335 41.84 -6.49 -24.45
N ARG A 336 41.14 -6.57 -23.31
CA ARG A 336 41.70 -6.38 -21.98
C ARG A 336 41.99 -7.68 -21.23
N TYR A 337 41.22 -8.73 -21.49
CA TYR A 337 41.26 -9.97 -20.73
C TYR A 337 41.29 -11.18 -21.65
N ALA A 338 42.31 -12.02 -21.50
CA ALA A 338 42.45 -13.27 -22.24
C ALA A 338 41.53 -14.36 -21.67
N VAL A 339 41.33 -15.42 -22.45
CA VAL A 339 40.80 -16.69 -21.94
C VAL A 339 41.79 -17.24 -20.91
N GLY A 340 41.29 -17.68 -19.75
CA GLY A 340 42.10 -18.07 -18.59
C GLY A 340 42.28 -16.96 -17.53
N ALA A 341 41.71 -15.77 -17.74
CA ALA A 341 41.75 -14.69 -16.76
C ALA A 341 40.81 -14.98 -15.57
N ARG A 342 41.24 -14.58 -14.36
CA ARG A 342 40.52 -14.85 -13.11
C ARG A 342 39.71 -13.67 -12.62
N PHE A 343 38.49 -13.95 -12.18
CA PHE A 343 37.51 -12.99 -11.73
C PHE A 343 36.79 -13.47 -10.48
N ARG A 344 36.18 -12.55 -9.73
CA ARG A 344 35.16 -12.83 -8.72
C ARG A 344 33.84 -12.27 -9.19
N SER A 345 32.75 -12.95 -8.81
CA SER A 345 31.42 -12.41 -9.04
C SER A 345 31.12 -11.30 -8.04
N THR A 346 30.53 -10.20 -8.50
CA THR A 346 29.97 -9.15 -7.63
C THR A 346 28.56 -9.50 -7.15
N THR A 347 27.94 -10.54 -7.72
CA THR A 347 26.58 -11.01 -7.45
C THR A 347 26.60 -12.49 -7.06
N GLY A 348 26.90 -12.77 -5.79
CA GLY A 348 26.91 -14.12 -5.23
C GLY A 348 28.31 -14.64 -4.93
N ASN A 349 28.39 -15.77 -4.20
CA ASN A 349 29.66 -16.29 -3.69
C ASN A 349 30.06 -17.58 -4.42
N TYR A 350 30.73 -17.44 -5.56
CA TYR A 350 31.15 -18.55 -6.43
C TYR A 350 32.67 -18.84 -6.36
N GLY A 351 33.39 -18.22 -5.42
CA GLY A 351 34.85 -18.29 -5.38
C GLY A 351 35.52 -17.57 -6.56
N GLU A 352 36.77 -17.94 -6.85
CA GLU A 352 37.47 -17.45 -8.05
C GLU A 352 37.01 -18.21 -9.29
N LEU A 353 36.58 -17.47 -10.30
CA LEU A 353 36.10 -17.95 -11.58
C LEU A 353 37.15 -17.68 -12.65
N GLU A 354 37.31 -18.61 -13.59
CA GLU A 354 38.25 -18.47 -14.71
C GLU A 354 37.50 -18.42 -16.04
N THR A 355 37.84 -17.48 -16.92
CA THR A 355 37.23 -17.36 -18.26
C THR A 355 37.58 -18.58 -19.11
N ALA A 356 36.57 -19.28 -19.62
CA ALA A 356 36.71 -20.46 -20.46
C ALA A 356 36.63 -20.15 -21.96
N THR A 357 36.01 -19.02 -22.31
CA THR A 357 35.85 -18.54 -23.69
C THR A 357 36.20 -17.06 -23.76
N ALA A 358 36.36 -16.55 -24.99
CA ALA A 358 36.23 -15.11 -25.20
C ALA A 358 34.80 -14.66 -24.83
N ALA A 359 34.64 -13.40 -24.44
CA ALA A 359 33.33 -12.81 -24.25
C ALA A 359 32.57 -12.77 -25.58
N THR A 360 31.24 -12.87 -25.52
CA THR A 360 30.33 -12.86 -26.66
C THR A 360 29.04 -12.13 -26.32
N VAL A 361 28.27 -11.76 -27.35
CA VAL A 361 26.92 -11.23 -27.18
C VAL A 361 25.93 -12.39 -27.25
N LEU A 362 25.26 -12.66 -26.14
CA LEU A 362 24.14 -13.60 -26.07
C LEU A 362 22.82 -12.88 -26.33
N PHE A 363 21.92 -13.58 -27.00
CA PHE A 363 20.54 -13.13 -27.27
C PHE A 363 20.46 -11.75 -27.96
N GLY A 364 21.53 -11.32 -28.64
CA GLY A 364 21.61 -10.04 -29.36
C GLY A 364 21.79 -8.79 -28.48
N HIS A 365 21.81 -8.92 -27.15
CA HIS A 365 21.85 -7.75 -26.25
C HIS A 365 22.64 -7.94 -24.95
N ARG A 366 23.08 -9.16 -24.63
CA ARG A 366 23.78 -9.46 -23.36
C ARG A 366 25.26 -9.75 -23.58
N ALA A 367 26.14 -8.88 -23.09
CA ALA A 367 27.58 -9.14 -23.09
C ALA A 367 27.91 -10.15 -21.99
N ALA A 368 28.45 -11.32 -22.35
CA ALA A 368 28.68 -12.40 -21.41
C ALA A 368 29.96 -13.20 -21.71
N VAL A 369 30.50 -13.88 -20.71
CA VAL A 369 31.65 -14.79 -20.82
C VAL A 369 31.38 -16.08 -20.08
N TYR A 370 31.78 -17.23 -20.67
CA TYR A 370 31.62 -18.53 -20.03
C TYR A 370 32.74 -18.76 -19.02
N MET A 371 32.42 -19.25 -17.82
CA MET A 371 33.38 -19.43 -16.72
C MET A 371 33.52 -20.90 -16.28
N ASN A 372 34.76 -21.38 -16.12
CA ASN A 372 35.05 -22.78 -15.76
C ASN A 372 34.70 -23.16 -14.30
N GLY A 373 34.52 -22.19 -13.39
CA GLY A 373 34.11 -22.43 -11.99
C GLY A 373 32.59 -22.55 -11.76
N TYR A 374 31.79 -21.93 -12.63
CA TYR A 374 30.32 -21.95 -12.57
C TYR A 374 29.69 -22.83 -13.65
N ARG A 375 30.46 -23.16 -14.71
CA ARG A 375 29.99 -23.88 -15.90
C ARG A 375 28.79 -23.19 -16.55
N GLY A 376 28.88 -21.88 -16.71
CA GLY A 376 27.83 -21.06 -17.30
C GLY A 376 28.33 -19.66 -17.67
N TYR A 377 27.44 -18.90 -18.29
CA TYR A 377 27.72 -17.52 -18.71
C TYR A 377 27.46 -16.52 -17.58
N PHE A 378 28.44 -15.67 -17.32
CA PHE A 378 28.30 -14.48 -16.49
C PHE A 378 28.13 -13.25 -17.36
N ASP A 379 27.35 -12.29 -16.88
CA ASP A 379 27.36 -10.96 -17.46
C ASP A 379 28.69 -10.27 -17.15
N LEU A 380 29.29 -9.58 -18.13
CA LEU A 380 30.59 -8.94 -17.94
C LEU A 380 30.57 -7.88 -16.82
N ARG A 381 29.40 -7.31 -16.51
CA ARG A 381 29.22 -6.30 -15.45
C ARG A 381 29.23 -6.90 -14.04
N GLU A 382 29.11 -8.22 -13.94
CA GLU A 382 29.03 -8.95 -12.68
C GLU A 382 30.38 -9.55 -12.27
N LEU A 383 31.46 -9.17 -12.96
CA LEU A 383 32.79 -9.77 -12.80
C LEU A 383 33.84 -8.70 -12.46
N GLU A 384 34.56 -8.90 -11.37
CA GLU A 384 35.70 -8.10 -10.97
C GLU A 384 37.00 -8.89 -11.12
N PRO A 385 38.04 -8.36 -11.79
CA PRO A 385 39.29 -9.08 -11.99
C PRO A 385 40.00 -9.30 -10.65
N VAL A 386 40.50 -10.51 -10.44
CA VAL A 386 41.39 -10.79 -9.32
C VAL A 386 42.78 -10.27 -9.69
N ALA A 387 43.34 -9.36 -8.88
CA ALA A 387 44.69 -8.87 -9.10
C ALA A 387 45.67 -10.05 -9.09
N ALA A 388 46.56 -10.11 -10.10
CA ALA A 388 47.62 -11.10 -10.11
C ALA A 388 48.47 -10.92 -8.85
N ALA A 389 48.73 -12.01 -8.12
CA ALA A 389 49.80 -12.02 -7.13
C ALA A 389 51.10 -11.66 -7.86
N GLN A 390 51.79 -10.62 -7.39
CA GLN A 390 53.09 -10.20 -7.93
C GLN A 390 54.12 -11.32 -7.85
#